data_AF-A0A7S1UWG5-F1
#
_entry.id   AF-A0A7S1UWG5-F1
#
_cell.length_a   1.000
_cell.length_b   1.000
_cell.length_c   1.000
_cell.angle_alpha   90.00
_cell.angle_beta   90.00
_cell.angle_gamma   90.00
#
_symmetry.space_group_name_H-M   'P 1'
#
loop_
_entity.id
_entity.type
_entity.pdbx_description
1 polymer ?
#
loop_
_entity_poly.entity_id
_entity_poly.type
_entity_poly.pdbx_seq_one_letter_code
_entity_poly.pdbx_strand_id
1 'polypeptide(L)'
;RCLLSLHIVSYLTMARLLAVITLLLLSIAYTGAFVTAPAFSRTSPVTALNVKVEVVVGDGEPIDSALSRFQREVVKSGHLMELRHRRFFENKQQKLKRKRREAGLRRRYERLQRRKMSQRNAGIN
;
A
#
# COMPACT_ATOMS: atom_id res chain seq x y z
N ARG A 1 -74.92 -17.34 13.73
CA ARG A 1 -74.27 -16.00 13.65
C ARG A 1 -73.07 -15.86 14.60
N CYS A 2 -73.03 -16.51 15.77
CA CYS A 2 -71.86 -16.47 16.69
C CYS A 2 -70.60 -17.21 16.19
N LEU A 3 -70.74 -18.34 15.51
CA LEU A 3 -69.59 -19.16 15.09
C LEU A 3 -68.70 -18.46 14.04
N LEU A 4 -69.31 -17.73 13.10
CA LEU A 4 -68.58 -16.98 12.08
C LEU A 4 -67.77 -15.82 12.68
N SER A 5 -68.30 -15.17 13.72
CA SER A 5 -67.61 -14.08 14.43
C SER A 5 -66.40 -14.59 15.24
N LEU A 6 -66.50 -15.76 15.89
CA LEU A 6 -65.35 -16.37 16.58
C LEU A 6 -64.23 -16.78 15.62
N HIS A 7 -64.57 -17.36 14.47
CA HIS A 7 -63.58 -17.72 13.45
C HIS A 7 -62.88 -16.50 12.85
N ILE A 8 -63.61 -15.39 12.62
CA ILE A 8 -63.03 -14.14 12.09
C ILE A 8 -62.11 -13.48 13.12
N VAL A 9 -62.53 -13.41 14.39
CA VAL A 9 -61.69 -12.83 15.46
C VAL A 9 -60.45 -13.69 15.70
N SER A 10 -60.59 -15.02 15.72
CA SER A 10 -59.46 -15.96 15.82
C SER A 10 -58.48 -15.78 14.65
N TYR A 11 -58.97 -15.74 13.41
CA TYR A 11 -58.14 -15.52 12.22
C TYR A 11 -57.40 -14.18 12.26
N LEU A 12 -58.07 -13.11 12.71
CA LEU A 12 -57.46 -11.78 12.84
C LEU A 12 -56.41 -11.73 13.96
N THR A 13 -56.62 -12.45 15.07
CA THR A 13 -55.62 -12.58 16.14
C THR A 13 -54.41 -13.38 15.70
N MET A 14 -54.59 -14.48 14.95
CA MET A 14 -53.51 -15.29 14.40
C MET A 14 -52.71 -14.52 13.34
N ALA A 15 -53.39 -13.77 12.46
CA ALA A 15 -52.72 -12.93 11.46
C ALA A 15 -51.84 -11.84 12.07
N ARG A 16 -52.30 -11.20 13.17
CA ARG A 16 -51.50 -10.23 13.93
C ARG A 16 -50.29 -10.89 14.61
N LEU A 17 -50.46 -12.08 15.16
CA LEU A 17 -49.38 -12.83 15.82
C LEU A 17 -48.29 -13.24 14.81
N LEU A 18 -48.70 -13.73 13.64
CA LEU A 18 -47.78 -14.05 12.55
C LEU A 18 -47.04 -12.81 12.03
N ALA A 19 -47.70 -11.65 11.91
CA ALA A 19 -47.06 -10.40 11.53
C ALA A 19 -46.02 -9.91 12.55
N VAL A 20 -46.27 -10.09 13.85
CA VAL A 20 -45.30 -9.75 14.91
C VAL A 20 -44.09 -10.70 14.86
N ILE A 21 -44.31 -12.00 14.64
CA ILE A 21 -43.23 -12.99 14.52
C ILE A 21 -42.34 -12.68 13.30
N THR A 22 -42.91 -12.33 12.15
CA THR A 22 -42.10 -12.00 10.95
C THR A 22 -41.27 -10.73 11.14
N LEU A 23 -41.82 -9.70 11.79
CA LEU A 23 -41.08 -8.49 12.15
C LEU A 23 -39.94 -8.76 13.14
N LEU A 24 -40.16 -9.66 14.10
CA LEU A 24 -39.15 -10.06 15.07
C LEU A 24 -38.02 -10.86 14.42
N LEU A 25 -38.33 -11.81 13.52
CA LEU A 25 -37.31 -12.56 12.77
C LEU A 25 -36.50 -11.66 11.82
N LEU A 26 -37.14 -10.67 11.18
CA LEU A 26 -36.48 -9.71 10.29
C LEU A 26 -35.47 -8.83 11.06
N SER A 27 -35.80 -8.40 12.28
CA SER A 27 -34.90 -7.59 13.10
C SER A 27 -33.68 -8.37 13.61
N ILE A 28 -33.84 -9.65 13.96
CA ILE A 28 -32.71 -10.53 14.34
C ILE A 28 -31.77 -10.80 13.16
N ALA A 29 -32.31 -10.97 11.96
CA ALA A 29 -31.48 -11.12 10.76
C ALA A 29 -30.72 -9.81 10.41
N TYR A 30 -31.32 -8.66 10.66
CA TYR A 30 -30.72 -7.35 10.39
C TYR A 30 -29.53 -7.03 11.31
N THR A 31 -29.56 -7.47 12.58
CA THR A 31 -28.44 -7.25 13.52
C THR A 31 -27.23 -8.16 13.24
N GLY A 32 -27.43 -9.32 12.62
CA GLY A 32 -26.33 -10.24 12.27
C GLY A 32 -25.46 -9.80 11.09
N ALA A 33 -25.94 -8.87 10.26
CA ALA A 33 -25.26 -8.48 9.02
C ALA A 33 -24.20 -7.37 9.16
N PHE A 34 -24.10 -6.71 10.32
CA PHE A 34 -23.28 -5.50 10.47
C PHE A 34 -22.00 -5.66 11.32
N VAL A 35 -21.73 -6.86 11.85
CA VAL A 35 -20.51 -7.13 12.65
C VAL A 35 -19.52 -7.96 11.84
N THR A 36 -19.14 -7.49 10.66
CA THR A 36 -17.85 -7.88 10.07
C THR A 36 -16.78 -7.04 10.75
N ALA A 37 -16.15 -7.58 11.79
CA ALA A 37 -14.94 -6.98 12.33
C ALA A 37 -13.92 -6.82 11.18
N PRO A 38 -13.29 -5.64 11.01
CA PRO A 38 -12.24 -5.52 10.02
C PRO A 38 -11.10 -6.44 10.46
N ALA A 39 -10.90 -7.54 9.72
CA ALA A 39 -9.74 -8.40 9.87
C ALA A 39 -8.51 -7.58 9.50
N PHE A 40 -7.92 -6.93 10.49
CA PHE A 40 -6.68 -6.19 10.38
C PHE A 40 -5.53 -7.20 10.30
N SER A 41 -5.35 -7.85 9.16
CA SER A 41 -4.10 -8.52 8.85
C SER A 41 -3.14 -7.46 8.28
N ARG A 42 -2.58 -6.61 9.15
CA ARG A 42 -1.42 -5.77 8.76
C ARG A 42 -0.15 -6.55 9.00
N THR A 43 0.29 -7.27 7.97
CA THR A 43 1.74 -7.36 7.71
C THR A 43 2.17 -5.98 7.24
N SER A 44 2.36 -5.06 8.19
CA SER A 44 2.89 -3.74 7.87
C SER A 44 4.35 -3.93 7.44
N PRO A 45 4.76 -3.48 6.24
CA PRO A 45 6.16 -3.52 5.88
C PRO A 45 6.97 -2.76 6.93
N VAL A 46 8.09 -3.34 7.37
CA VAL A 46 8.99 -2.80 8.41
C VAL A 46 9.54 -1.40 8.06
N THR A 47 9.39 -0.98 6.80
CA THR A 47 9.87 0.31 6.30
C THR A 47 8.71 1.17 5.83
N ALA A 48 8.74 2.48 6.14
CA ALA A 48 7.70 3.46 5.78
C ALA A 48 7.48 3.69 4.27
N LEU A 49 8.22 2.99 3.41
CA LEU A 49 8.12 3.04 1.95
C LEU A 49 7.88 1.63 1.41
N ASN A 50 6.97 1.50 0.45
CA ASN A 50 6.68 0.25 -0.26
C ASN A 50 7.75 -0.01 -1.33
N VAL A 51 8.98 -0.34 -0.91
CA VAL A 51 10.09 -0.62 -1.82
C VAL A 51 10.67 -2.01 -1.50
N LYS A 52 10.67 -2.90 -2.49
CA LYS A 52 11.29 -4.22 -2.43
C LYS A 52 12.53 -4.20 -3.33
N VAL A 53 13.71 -4.45 -2.75
CA VAL A 53 14.97 -4.60 -3.50
C VAL A 53 15.36 -6.08 -3.43
N GLU A 54 15.51 -6.70 -4.59
CA GLU A 54 15.82 -8.13 -4.72
C GLU A 54 16.92 -8.31 -5.77
N VAL A 55 17.91 -9.17 -5.47
CA VAL A 55 18.99 -9.53 -6.40
C VAL A 55 19.11 -11.04 -6.42
N VAL A 56 18.96 -11.62 -7.60
CA VAL A 56 19.17 -13.06 -7.83
C VAL A 56 20.68 -13.30 -8.01
N VAL A 57 21.21 -14.25 -7.24
CA VAL A 57 22.61 -14.66 -7.26
C VAL A 57 22.74 -15.92 -8.11
N GLY A 58 23.75 -15.97 -8.98
CA GLY A 58 24.04 -17.16 -9.79
C GLY A 58 24.94 -18.15 -9.06
N ASP A 59 24.89 -19.41 -9.48
CA ASP A 59 25.71 -20.47 -8.89
C ASP A 59 27.21 -20.23 -9.15
N GLY A 60 28.03 -20.30 -8.11
CA GLY A 60 29.48 -20.10 -8.18
C GLY A 60 29.95 -18.64 -8.27
N GLU A 61 29.07 -17.65 -8.13
CA GLU A 61 29.48 -16.24 -8.07
C GLU A 61 30.15 -15.89 -6.73
N PRO A 62 31.26 -15.13 -6.72
CA PRO A 62 31.83 -14.63 -5.48
C PRO A 62 30.84 -13.71 -4.76
N ILE A 63 30.72 -13.90 -3.45
CA ILE A 63 29.77 -13.15 -2.60
C ILE A 63 29.93 -11.63 -2.72
N ASP A 64 31.15 -11.14 -2.89
CA ASP A 64 31.44 -9.71 -3.03
C ASP A 64 30.82 -9.09 -4.29
N SER A 65 30.71 -9.87 -5.37
CA SER A 65 30.03 -9.44 -6.60
C SER A 65 28.53 -9.34 -6.38
N ALA A 66 27.93 -10.34 -5.72
CA ALA A 66 26.52 -10.32 -5.36
C ALA A 66 26.17 -9.13 -4.44
N LEU A 67 27.00 -8.88 -3.43
CA LEU A 67 26.86 -7.72 -2.53
C LEU A 67 26.99 -6.40 -3.29
N SER A 68 27.95 -6.30 -4.21
CA SER A 68 28.11 -5.10 -5.04
C SER A 68 26.89 -4.81 -5.90
N ARG A 69 26.26 -5.85 -6.48
CA ARG A 69 25.02 -5.71 -7.26
C ARG A 69 23.85 -5.29 -6.37
N PHE A 70 23.71 -5.91 -5.20
CA PHE A 70 22.71 -5.53 -4.21
C PHE A 70 22.86 -4.07 -3.77
N GLN A 71 24.07 -3.64 -3.41
CA GLN A 71 24.34 -2.25 -3.03
C GLN A 71 23.96 -1.27 -4.16
N ARG A 72 24.25 -1.61 -5.42
CA ARG A 72 23.85 -0.78 -6.57
C ARG A 72 22.32 -0.67 -6.67
N GLU A 73 21.59 -1.77 -6.52
CA GLU A 73 20.11 -1.73 -6.56
C GLU A 73 19.50 -0.99 -5.36
N VAL A 74 20.10 -1.10 -4.17
CA VAL A 74 19.72 -0.32 -2.98
C VAL A 74 19.95 1.18 -3.21
N VAL A 75 21.09 1.56 -3.77
CA VAL A 75 21.38 2.98 -4.09
C VAL A 75 20.47 3.49 -5.21
N LYS A 76 20.23 2.67 -6.25
CA LYS A 76 19.41 3.00 -7.41
C LYS A 76 17.93 3.18 -7.07
N SER A 77 17.39 2.36 -6.17
CA SER A 77 16.02 2.51 -5.68
C SER A 77 15.81 3.81 -4.90
N GLY A 78 16.87 4.42 -4.35
CA GLY A 78 16.82 5.78 -3.77
C GLY A 78 16.03 5.91 -2.46
N HIS A 79 15.43 4.83 -1.96
CA HIS A 79 14.54 4.83 -0.81
C HIS A 79 15.22 5.30 0.49
N LEU A 80 16.53 5.01 0.68
CA LEU A 80 17.29 5.53 1.83
C LEU A 80 17.39 7.05 1.83
N MET A 81 17.58 7.66 0.64
CA MET A 81 17.63 9.12 0.53
C MET A 81 16.27 9.73 0.80
N GLU A 82 15.20 9.10 0.31
CA GLU A 82 13.83 9.53 0.58
C GLU A 82 13.50 9.48 2.08
N LEU A 83 13.82 8.39 2.77
CA LEU A 83 13.63 8.27 4.22
C LEU A 83 14.40 9.35 4.98
N ARG A 84 15.66 9.63 4.58
CA ARG A 84 16.45 10.70 5.17
C ARG A 84 15.77 12.07 5.03
N HIS A 85 15.23 12.36 3.85
CA HIS A 85 14.50 13.62 3.60
C HIS A 85 13.15 13.72 4.31
N ARG A 86 12.50 12.58 4.57
CA ARG A 86 11.22 12.51 5.29
C ARG A 86 11.38 12.50 6.82
N ARG A 87 12.60 12.31 7.35
CA ARG A 87 12.88 12.26 8.80
C ARG A 87 12.45 13.52 9.55
N PHE A 88 12.55 14.69 8.90
CA PHE A 88 12.16 15.98 9.48
C PHE A 88 11.25 16.74 8.54
N PHE A 89 10.39 17.59 9.09
CA PHE A 89 9.58 18.50 8.27
C PHE A 89 10.47 19.51 7.55
N GLU A 90 10.21 19.71 6.26
CA GLU A 90 10.94 20.62 5.40
C GLU A 90 9.99 21.66 4.81
N ASN A 91 10.31 22.95 4.98
CA ASN A 91 9.53 24.04 4.41
C ASN A 91 9.59 24.05 2.87
N LYS A 92 8.59 24.65 2.22
CA LYS A 92 8.54 24.75 0.73
C LYS A 92 9.83 25.32 0.13
N GLN A 93 10.40 26.36 0.75
CA GLN A 93 11.65 26.98 0.30
C GLN A 93 12.86 26.05 0.44
N GLN A 94 12.96 25.33 1.56
CA GLN A 94 14.03 24.36 1.81
C GLN A 94 13.98 23.22 0.78
N LYS A 95 12.77 22.69 0.53
CA LYS A 95 12.51 21.67 -0.48
C LYS A 95 12.91 22.12 -1.88
N LEU A 96 12.61 23.37 -2.24
CA LEU A 96 13.01 23.95 -3.52
C LEU A 96 14.54 24.08 -3.63
N LYS A 97 15.20 24.60 -2.59
CA LYS A 97 16.66 24.72 -2.52
C LYS A 97 17.34 23.36 -2.66
N ARG A 98 16.83 22.35 -1.96
CA ARG A 98 17.32 20.97 -2.02
C ARG A 98 17.18 20.38 -3.42
N LYS A 99 15.97 20.39 -3.98
CA LYS A 99 15.71 19.87 -5.34
C LYS A 99 16.57 20.56 -6.40
N ARG A 100 16.76 21.88 -6.29
CA ARG A 100 17.64 22.63 -7.20
C ARG A 100 19.09 22.18 -7.09
N ARG A 101 19.59 21.97 -5.86
CA ARG A 101 20.94 21.46 -5.61
C ARG A 101 21.12 20.04 -6.16
N GLU A 102 20.18 19.14 -5.87
CA GLU A 102 20.20 17.75 -6.36
C GLU A 102 20.19 17.68 -7.88
N ALA A 103 19.32 18.47 -8.54
CA ALA A 103 19.28 18.56 -9.99
C ALA A 103 20.59 19.10 -10.58
N GLY A 104 21.21 20.10 -9.94
CA GLY A 104 22.51 20.62 -10.33
C GLY A 104 23.63 19.58 -10.25
N LEU A 105 23.68 18.82 -9.15
CA LEU A 105 24.63 17.73 -8.96
C LEU A 105 24.45 16.61 -9.99
N ARG A 106 23.20 16.22 -10.25
CA ARG A 106 22.87 15.22 -11.28
C ARG A 106 23.33 15.65 -12.66
N ARG A 107 23.03 16.89 -13.07
CA ARG A 107 23.51 17.45 -14.34
C ARG A 107 25.04 17.48 -14.44
N ARG A 108 25.73 17.84 -13.35
CA ARG A 108 27.20 17.82 -13.31
C ARG A 108 27.76 16.41 -13.49
N TYR A 109 27.15 15.44 -12.81
CA TYR A 109 27.54 14.03 -12.91
C TYR A 109 27.31 13.48 -14.32
N GLU A 110 26.15 13.73 -14.92
CA GLU A 110 25.84 13.33 -16.30
C GLU A 110 26.82 13.93 -17.32
N ARG A 111 27.18 15.21 -17.16
CA ARG A 111 28.21 15.85 -18.01
C ARG A 111 29.57 15.17 -17.88
N LEU A 112 29.99 14.84 -16.66
CA LEU A 112 31.26 14.16 -16.42
C LEU A 112 31.26 12.75 -17.01
N GLN A 113 30.17 12.00 -16.86
CA GLN A 113 30.02 10.67 -17.44
C GLN A 113 30.08 10.70 -18.97
N ARG A 114 29.39 11.66 -19.61
CA ARG A 114 29.45 11.84 -21.08
C ARG A 114 30.88 12.10 -21.55
N ARG A 115 31.63 12.97 -20.85
CA ARG A 115 33.05 13.26 -21.17
C ARG A 115 33.94 12.03 -21.02
N LYS A 116 33.78 11.26 -19.95
CA LYS A 116 34.54 10.01 -19.76
C LYS A 116 34.24 8.99 -20.85
N MET A 117 32.97 8.86 -21.24
CA MET A 117 32.55 7.96 -22.30
C MET A 117 33.08 8.40 -23.67
N SER A 118 33.04 9.69 -24.00
CA SER A 118 33.60 10.20 -25.25
C SER A 118 35.11 10.01 -25.33
N GLN A 119 35.83 10.24 -24.22
CA GLN A 119 37.27 9.97 -24.16
C GLN A 119 37.59 8.49 -24.35
N ARG A 120 36.85 7.59 -23.70
CA ARG A 120 37.02 6.14 -23.86
C ARG A 120 36.79 5.72 -25.32
N ASN A 121 35.75 6.24 -25.96
CA ASN A 121 35.43 5.91 -27.35
C ASN A 121 36.47 6.47 -28.33
N ALA A 122 37.04 7.64 -28.05
CA ALA A 122 38.08 8.25 -28.87
C ALA A 122 39.43 7.52 -28.81
N GLY A 123 39.70 6.75 -27.75
CA GLY A 123 40.92 5.92 -27.65
C GLY A 123 40.76 4.49 -28.18
N ILE A 124 39.56 4.13 -28.67
CA ILE A 124 39.27 2.80 -29.24
C ILE A 124 39.28 2.85 -30.78
N ASN A 125 39.07 4.02 -31.38
CA ASN A 125 39.22 4.28 -32.83
C ASN A 125 40.62 4.79 -33.14
#